data_AF-A0A7S2MV37-F1
#
_entry.id   AF-A0A7S2MV37-F1
#
_cell.length_a   1.000
_cell.length_b   1.000
_cell.length_c   1.000
_cell.angle_alpha   90.00
_cell.angle_beta   90.00
_cell.angle_gamma   90.00
#
_symmetry.space_group_name_H-M   'P 1'
#
loop_
_entity.id
_entity.type
_entity.pdbx_description
1 polymer ?
#
loop_
_entity_poly.entity_id
_entity_poly.type
_entity_poly.pdbx_seq_one_letter_code
_entity_poly.pdbx_strand_id
1 'polypeptide(L)'
;SDGRDLVEKWFDEDAGVFDEMYLDQVAKRKAYTGSDKLRQAKTVDSSSKNVKPVRRPWAIFLAGGPGSGKGRVIRCIRDELRLDASRVVHIDIDRNREDLPEWKADTHFPKLHDTVKATQVEAGFVSELVAVRCCQTSRCFVFD
;
A
#
# COMPACT_ATOMS: atom_id res chain seq x y z
N SER A 1 -4.66 12.16 24.09
CA SER A 1 -3.69 12.52 23.04
C SER A 1 -4.44 12.50 21.71
N ASP A 2 -4.52 13.65 21.04
CA ASP A 2 -5.19 13.80 19.74
C ASP A 2 -4.40 13.01 18.68
N GLY A 3 -5.07 12.24 17.83
CA GLY A 3 -4.44 11.43 16.79
C GLY A 3 -3.61 12.24 15.77
N ARG A 4 -3.73 13.58 15.79
CA ARG A 4 -2.88 14.50 15.03
C ARG A 4 -1.40 14.48 15.44
N ASP A 5 -1.09 14.42 16.74
CA ASP A 5 0.30 14.40 17.25
C ASP A 5 1.06 13.14 16.82
N LEU A 6 0.35 12.01 16.71
CA LEU A 6 0.95 10.77 16.26
C LEU A 6 1.21 10.82 14.76
N VAL A 7 0.29 11.34 13.95
CA VAL A 7 0.53 11.45 12.52
C VAL A 7 1.71 12.37 12.21
N GLU A 8 1.82 13.54 12.86
CA GLU A 8 2.95 14.47 12.66
C GLU A 8 4.29 13.86 13.07
N LYS A 9 4.35 13.18 14.22
CA LYS A 9 5.59 12.53 14.68
C LYS A 9 6.01 11.33 13.81
N TRP A 10 5.07 10.72 13.11
CA TRP A 10 5.31 9.56 12.23
C TRP A 10 5.65 9.96 10.80
N PHE A 11 5.24 11.16 10.39
CA PHE A 11 5.83 11.80 9.22
C PHE A 11 7.33 11.98 9.45
N ASP A 12 7.80 12.43 10.61
CA ASP A 12 9.23 12.71 10.82
C ASP A 12 10.20 11.55 10.57
N GLU A 13 9.85 10.30 10.89
CA GLU A 13 10.78 9.16 10.70
C GLU A 13 10.95 8.76 9.22
N ASP A 14 9.94 8.99 8.38
CA ASP A 14 9.94 8.61 6.95
C ASP A 14 9.73 9.79 5.99
N ALA A 15 9.65 11.02 6.51
CA ALA A 15 9.28 12.24 5.78
C ALA A 15 10.22 12.46 4.61
N GLY A 16 11.52 12.33 4.82
CA GLY A 16 12.52 12.55 3.76
C GLY A 16 12.30 11.64 2.56
N VAL A 17 12.13 10.33 2.79
CA VAL A 17 11.95 9.34 1.72
C VAL A 17 10.61 9.53 1.03
N PHE A 18 9.54 9.76 1.78
CA PHE A 18 8.22 9.98 1.19
C PHE A 18 8.15 11.29 0.41
N ASP A 19 8.77 12.36 0.89
CA ASP A 19 8.82 13.64 0.17
C ASP A 19 9.55 13.51 -1.16
N GLU A 20 10.67 12.78 -1.22
CA GLU A 20 11.34 12.45 -2.49
C GLU A 20 10.41 11.69 -3.44
N MET A 21 9.71 10.67 -2.94
CA MET A 21 8.74 9.91 -3.74
C MET A 21 7.57 10.78 -4.22
N TYR A 22 7.10 11.73 -3.42
CA TYR A 22 6.07 12.69 -3.83
C TYR A 22 6.58 13.66 -4.90
N LEU A 23 7.81 14.15 -4.78
CA LEU A 23 8.45 15.01 -5.78
C LEU A 23 8.60 14.28 -7.13
N ASP A 24 8.94 13.00 -7.12
CA ASP A 24 8.99 12.16 -8.32
C ASP A 24 7.64 12.02 -9.01
N GLN A 25 6.53 11.97 -8.25
CA GLN A 25 5.18 11.93 -8.83
C GLN A 25 4.79 13.27 -9.45
N VAL A 26 5.23 14.39 -8.88
CA VAL A 26 5.05 15.72 -9.48
C VAL A 26 5.77 15.79 -10.84
N ALA A 27 6.99 15.25 -10.94
CA ALA A 27 7.71 15.13 -12.21
C ALA A 27 6.94 14.27 -13.25
N LYS A 28 6.18 13.28 -12.79
CA LYS A 28 5.27 12.44 -13.59
C LYS A 28 3.88 13.08 -13.82
N ARG A 29 3.73 14.38 -13.53
CA ARG A 29 2.51 15.19 -13.71
C ARG A 29 1.33 14.81 -12.80
N LYS A 30 1.59 14.18 -11.64
CA LYS A 30 0.56 13.97 -10.61
C LYS A 30 1.01 14.60 -9.29
N ALA A 31 0.43 15.75 -8.96
CA ALA A 31 0.65 16.42 -7.68
C ALA A 31 -0.44 16.00 -6.68
N TYR A 32 -0.02 15.52 -5.51
CA TYR A 32 -0.92 15.14 -4.43
C TYR A 32 -1.11 16.30 -3.45
N THR A 33 -2.36 16.57 -3.09
CA THR A 33 -2.69 17.60 -2.09
C THR A 33 -2.29 17.13 -0.69
N GLY A 34 -2.25 18.05 0.29
CA GLY A 34 -2.00 17.68 1.69
C GLY A 34 -2.99 16.64 2.25
N SER A 35 -4.26 16.72 1.84
CA SER A 35 -5.27 15.72 2.21
C SER A 35 -5.04 14.35 1.57
N ASP A 36 -4.49 14.32 0.34
CA ASP A 36 -4.12 13.06 -0.31
C ASP A 36 -2.95 12.41 0.43
N LYS A 37 -1.89 13.18 0.69
CA LYS A 37 -0.73 12.69 1.46
C LYS A 37 -1.15 12.12 2.82
N LEU A 38 -2.04 12.82 3.53
CA LEU A 38 -2.56 12.38 4.82
C LEU A 38 -3.36 11.07 4.72
N ARG A 39 -4.20 10.92 3.69
CA ARG A 39 -4.94 9.68 3.43
C ARG A 39 -3.98 8.53 3.14
N GLN A 40 -3.02 8.75 2.24
CA GLN A 40 -2.04 7.76 1.84
C GLN A 40 -1.19 7.30 3.03
N ALA A 41 -0.73 8.23 3.88
CA ALA A 41 0.00 7.91 5.11
C ALA A 41 -0.83 7.04 6.08
N LYS A 42 -2.13 7.32 6.23
CA LYS A 42 -3.04 6.48 7.04
C LYS A 42 -3.18 5.08 6.47
N THR A 43 -3.31 4.94 5.15
CA THR A 43 -3.36 3.62 4.50
C THR A 43 -2.05 2.87 4.73
N VAL A 44 -0.89 3.51 4.54
CA VAL A 44 0.44 2.92 4.78
C VAL A 44 0.61 2.41 6.21
N ASP A 45 0.23 3.22 7.20
CA ASP A 45 0.25 2.83 8.61
C ASP A 45 -0.68 1.62 8.86
N SER A 46 -1.94 1.73 8.44
CA SER A 46 -2.93 0.68 8.68
C SER A 46 -2.54 -0.67 8.08
N SER A 47 -1.86 -0.67 6.93
CA SER A 47 -1.41 -1.87 6.23
C SER A 47 -0.22 -2.56 6.91
N SER A 48 0.61 -1.83 7.66
CA SER A 48 1.90 -2.34 8.15
C SER A 48 2.05 -2.39 9.67
N LYS A 49 1.29 -1.59 10.43
CA LYS A 49 1.49 -1.41 11.88
C LYS A 49 1.40 -2.67 12.73
N ASN A 50 0.56 -3.62 12.33
CA ASN A 50 0.33 -4.86 13.08
C ASN A 50 1.32 -5.98 12.71
N VAL A 51 2.19 -5.75 11.73
CA VAL A 51 3.19 -6.72 11.31
C VAL A 51 4.48 -6.50 12.08
N LYS A 52 5.06 -7.57 12.61
CA LYS A 52 6.31 -7.48 13.39
C LYS A 52 7.52 -7.38 12.47
N PRO A 53 8.53 -6.56 12.81
CA PRO A 53 9.81 -6.57 12.13
C PRO A 53 10.52 -7.92 12.34
N VAL A 54 11.34 -8.33 11.39
CA VAL A 54 12.12 -9.58 11.43
C VAL A 54 13.58 -9.32 11.12
N ARG A 55 14.48 -10.17 11.63
CA ARG A 55 15.92 -10.05 11.42
C ARG A 55 16.35 -10.23 9.96
N ARG A 56 15.57 -10.98 9.18
CA ARG A 56 15.85 -11.33 7.79
C ARG A 56 14.57 -11.12 6.98
N PRO A 57 14.22 -9.88 6.64
CA PRO A 57 13.02 -9.59 5.87
C PRO A 57 13.15 -10.16 4.47
N TRP A 58 12.01 -10.43 3.85
CA TRP A 58 11.91 -10.89 2.48
C TRP A 58 10.72 -10.21 1.80
N ALA A 59 10.76 -10.17 0.48
CA ALA A 59 9.69 -9.67 -0.36
C ALA A 59 9.34 -10.72 -1.41
N ILE A 60 8.06 -10.94 -1.65
CA ILE A 60 7.56 -11.78 -2.76
C ILE A 60 6.77 -10.88 -3.70
N PHE A 61 7.21 -10.79 -4.96
CA PHE A 61 6.49 -10.08 -6.01
C PHE A 61 5.75 -11.09 -6.86
N LEU A 62 4.44 -10.94 -6.94
CA LEU A 62 3.61 -11.78 -7.79
C LEU A 62 3.45 -11.11 -9.15
N ALA A 63 3.52 -11.93 -10.19
CA ALA A 63 3.33 -11.49 -11.56
C ALA A 63 2.37 -12.45 -12.26
N GLY A 64 1.43 -11.89 -13.02
CA GLY A 64 0.47 -12.66 -13.79
C GLY A 64 -0.77 -11.86 -14.14
N GLY A 65 -1.33 -12.14 -15.32
CA GLY A 65 -2.56 -11.48 -15.78
C GLY A 65 -3.77 -11.79 -14.87
N PRO A 66 -4.87 -11.05 -15.04
CA PRO A 66 -6.15 -11.40 -14.42
C PRO A 66 -6.52 -12.87 -14.68
N GLY A 67 -6.95 -13.58 -13.64
CA GLY A 67 -7.33 -15.00 -13.75
C GLY A 67 -6.17 -16.00 -13.80
N SER A 68 -4.89 -15.58 -13.73
CA SER A 68 -3.74 -16.50 -13.77
C SER A 68 -3.56 -17.36 -12.51
N GLY A 69 -4.39 -17.16 -11.48
CA GLY A 69 -4.35 -17.95 -10.24
C GLY A 69 -3.44 -17.41 -9.14
N LYS A 70 -3.00 -16.14 -9.18
CA LYS A 70 -2.16 -15.53 -8.12
C LYS A 70 -2.72 -15.71 -6.71
N GLY A 71 -4.03 -15.54 -6.53
CA GLY A 71 -4.70 -15.79 -5.25
C GLY A 71 -4.52 -17.22 -4.73
N ARG A 72 -4.45 -18.23 -5.62
CA ARG A 72 -4.14 -19.62 -5.24
C ARG A 72 -2.69 -19.73 -4.74
N VAL A 73 -1.76 -19.06 -5.41
CA VAL A 73 -0.34 -19.01 -5.01
C VAL A 73 -0.19 -18.34 -3.64
N ILE A 74 -0.84 -17.19 -3.41
CA ILE A 74 -0.85 -16.50 -2.10
C ILE A 74 -1.36 -17.43 -1.01
N ARG A 75 -2.48 -18.13 -1.26
CA ARG A 75 -3.04 -19.08 -0.29
C ARG A 75 -2.05 -20.20 0.03
N CYS A 76 -1.44 -20.80 -1.00
CA CYS A 76 -0.42 -21.84 -0.82
C CYS A 76 0.77 -21.36 0.01
N ILE A 77 1.29 -20.16 -0.30
CA ILE A 77 2.40 -19.55 0.43
C ILE A 77 2.02 -19.31 1.89
N ARG A 78 0.82 -18.79 2.17
CA ARG A 78 0.34 -18.56 3.54
C ARG A 78 0.22 -19.87 4.32
N ASP A 79 -0.32 -20.90 3.69
CA ASP A 79 -0.54 -22.21 4.32
C ASP A 79 0.80 -22.93 4.59
N GLU A 80 1.70 -22.99 3.59
CA GLU A 80 2.98 -23.69 3.69
C GLU A 80 3.97 -22.99 4.62
N LEU A 81 4.05 -21.66 4.55
CA LEU A 81 4.95 -20.87 5.39
C LEU A 81 4.33 -20.49 6.75
N ARG A 82 3.08 -20.90 7.01
CA ARG A 82 2.30 -20.55 8.22
C ARG A 82 2.34 -19.04 8.49
N LEU A 83 2.15 -18.25 7.45
CA LEU A 83 2.15 -16.80 7.53
C LEU A 83 0.78 -16.31 7.95
N ASP A 84 0.65 -15.99 9.23
CA ASP A 84 -0.48 -15.24 9.73
C ASP A 84 -0.37 -13.73 9.40
N ALA A 85 -1.48 -13.01 9.54
CA ALA A 85 -1.56 -11.58 9.24
C ALA A 85 -0.66 -10.70 10.13
N SER A 86 -0.06 -11.24 11.20
CA SER A 86 0.89 -10.51 12.06
C SER A 86 2.35 -10.64 11.59
N ARG A 87 2.61 -11.48 10.58
CA ARG A 87 3.97 -11.80 10.09
C ARG A 87 4.30 -11.24 8.72
N VAL A 88 3.29 -10.93 7.91
CA VAL A 88 3.49 -10.50 6.53
C VAL A 88 2.48 -9.41 6.16
N VAL A 89 2.96 -8.36 5.50
CA VAL A 89 2.10 -7.36 4.86
C VAL A 89 1.66 -7.89 3.51
N HIS A 90 0.37 -7.89 3.24
CA HIS A 90 -0.16 -8.18 1.90
C HIS A 90 -0.49 -6.86 1.21
N ILE A 91 0.31 -6.48 0.23
CA ILE A 91 0.13 -5.27 -0.56
C ILE A 91 -0.69 -5.67 -1.78
N ASP A 92 -1.96 -5.30 -1.78
CA ASP A 92 -2.93 -5.58 -2.84
C ASP A 92 -3.40 -4.24 -3.41
N ILE A 93 -3.10 -4.00 -4.69
CA ILE A 93 -3.46 -2.74 -5.34
C ILE A 93 -4.97 -2.52 -5.36
N ASP A 94 -5.78 -3.57 -5.53
CA ASP A 94 -7.23 -3.43 -5.57
C ASP A 94 -7.78 -3.06 -4.20
N ARG A 95 -7.18 -3.59 -3.13
CA ARG A 95 -7.50 -3.19 -1.76
C ARG A 95 -7.19 -1.70 -1.52
N ASN A 96 -6.05 -1.22 -2.02
CA ASN A 96 -5.66 0.19 -1.86
C ASN A 96 -6.62 1.16 -2.57
N ARG A 97 -7.29 0.72 -3.65
CA ARG A 97 -8.30 1.55 -4.32
C ARG A 97 -9.50 1.84 -3.44
N GLU A 98 -9.85 0.93 -2.53
CA GLU A 98 -11.05 1.06 -1.69
C GLU A 98 -11.03 2.33 -0.83
N ASP A 99 -9.86 2.88 -0.56
CA ASP A 99 -9.70 4.11 0.21
C ASP A 99 -9.83 5.40 -0.63
N LEU A 100 -9.74 5.31 -1.96
CA LEU A 100 -9.66 6.45 -2.86
C LEU A 100 -11.02 7.11 -3.14
N PRO A 101 -11.08 8.45 -3.28
CA PRO A 101 -12.32 9.17 -3.51
C PRO A 101 -13.10 8.68 -4.73
N GLU A 102 -12.42 8.45 -5.86
CA GLU A 102 -13.04 8.01 -7.11
C GLU A 102 -13.67 6.62 -6.97
N TRP A 103 -13.02 5.72 -6.22
CA TRP A 103 -13.57 4.39 -5.93
C TRP A 103 -14.82 4.47 -5.06
N LYS A 104 -14.79 5.31 -4.02
CA LYS A 104 -15.92 5.52 -3.09
C LYS A 104 -17.11 6.22 -3.76
N ALA A 105 -16.85 7.06 -4.75
CA ALA A 105 -17.88 7.77 -5.51
C ALA A 105 -18.62 6.87 -6.51
N ASP A 106 -17.98 5.78 -6.97
CA ASP A 106 -18.61 4.82 -7.88
C ASP A 106 -19.58 3.90 -7.12
N THR A 107 -20.86 4.29 -7.14
CA THR A 107 -21.96 3.56 -6.52
C THR A 107 -22.50 2.42 -7.38
N HIS A 108 -22.09 2.34 -8.65
CA HIS A 108 -22.76 1.47 -9.61
C HIS A 108 -22.00 0.16 -9.76
N PHE A 109 -20.68 0.15 -10.02
CA PHE A 109 -19.83 -1.05 -9.94
C PHE A 109 -18.34 -0.64 -9.99
N PRO A 110 -17.62 -0.50 -8.86
CA PRO A 110 -16.27 0.08 -8.82
C PRO A 110 -15.19 -0.69 -9.61
N LYS A 111 -15.50 -1.92 -10.05
CA LYS A 111 -14.64 -2.72 -10.94
C LYS A 111 -14.81 -2.43 -12.44
N LEU A 112 -15.61 -1.42 -12.81
CA LEU A 112 -15.67 -0.92 -14.18
C LEU A 112 -14.32 -0.32 -14.59
N HIS A 113 -14.01 -0.42 -15.88
CA HIS A 113 -12.70 -0.05 -16.44
C HIS A 113 -12.30 1.40 -16.12
N ASP A 114 -13.27 2.32 -16.07
CA ASP A 114 -12.98 3.75 -15.87
C ASP A 114 -12.58 4.09 -14.43
N THR A 115 -13.25 3.50 -13.43
CA THR A 115 -12.90 3.68 -12.02
C THR A 115 -11.56 3.04 -11.69
N VAL A 116 -11.29 1.86 -12.25
CA VAL A 116 -9.97 1.21 -12.18
C VAL A 116 -8.89 2.10 -12.82
N LYS A 117 -9.17 2.67 -14.00
CA LYS A 117 -8.22 3.55 -14.69
C LYS A 117 -7.96 4.85 -13.91
N ALA A 118 -8.99 5.47 -13.34
CA ALA A 118 -8.88 6.69 -12.55
C ALA A 118 -8.03 6.48 -11.28
N THR A 119 -8.20 5.33 -10.63
CA THR A 119 -7.52 5.01 -9.37
C THR A 119 -6.16 4.34 -9.55
N GLN A 120 -5.83 3.83 -10.74
CA GLN A 120 -4.64 3.00 -11.01
C GLN A 120 -3.33 3.65 -10.51
N VAL A 121 -3.11 4.91 -10.87
CA VAL A 121 -1.85 5.60 -10.58
C VAL A 121 -1.67 5.80 -9.07
N GLU A 122 -2.73 6.20 -8.38
CA GLU A 122 -2.62 6.47 -6.94
C GLU A 122 -2.60 5.19 -6.11
N ALA A 123 -3.43 4.20 -6.44
CA ALA A 123 -3.41 2.92 -5.75
C ALA A 123 -2.05 2.23 -5.89
N GLY A 124 -1.44 2.28 -7.09
CA GLY A 124 -0.09 1.79 -7.31
C GLY A 124 0.96 2.54 -6.51
N PHE A 125 0.86 3.88 -6.45
CA PHE A 125 1.76 4.69 -5.65
C PHE A 125 1.64 4.39 -4.15
N VAL A 126 0.42 4.17 -3.63
CA VAL A 126 0.23 3.72 -2.24
C VAL A 126 0.87 2.36 -2.01
N SER A 127 0.74 1.41 -2.95
CA SER A 127 1.42 0.11 -2.86
C SER A 127 2.95 0.26 -2.74
N GLU A 128 3.54 1.18 -3.52
CA GLU A 128 4.97 1.51 -3.43
C GLU A 128 5.35 2.10 -2.06
N LEU A 129 4.56 3.05 -1.54
CA LEU A 129 4.79 3.62 -0.20
C LEU A 129 4.73 2.56 0.90
N VAL A 130 3.79 1.61 0.82
CA VAL A 130 3.70 0.48 1.77
C VAL A 130 4.95 -0.40 1.66
N ALA A 131 5.42 -0.72 0.44
CA ALA A 131 6.60 -1.53 0.24
C ALA A 131 7.86 -0.86 0.81
N VAL A 132 8.04 0.44 0.55
CA VAL A 132 9.15 1.24 1.11
C VAL A 132 9.11 1.24 2.64
N ARG A 133 7.92 1.47 3.24
CA ARG A 133 7.74 1.39 4.69
C ARG A 133 8.16 0.00 5.21
N CYS A 134 7.78 -1.08 4.54
CA CYS A 134 8.18 -2.43 4.93
C CYS A 134 9.70 -2.62 4.89
N CYS A 135 10.37 -2.11 3.85
CA CYS A 135 11.82 -2.15 3.72
C CYS A 135 12.52 -1.38 4.87
N GLN A 136 12.10 -0.15 5.14
CA GLN A 136 12.68 0.70 6.19
C GLN A 136 12.51 0.10 7.58
N THR A 137 11.42 -0.64 7.79
CA THR A 137 11.06 -1.20 9.09
C THR A 137 11.30 -2.71 9.21
N SER A 138 12.06 -3.30 8.27
CA SER A 138 12.42 -4.74 8.28
C SER A 138 11.21 -5.68 8.38
N ARG A 139 10.13 -5.40 7.66
CA ARG A 139 8.93 -6.23 7.60
C ARG A 139 8.88 -7.04 6.31
N CYS A 140 8.38 -8.27 6.40
CA CYS A 140 8.12 -9.09 5.21
C CYS A 140 6.85 -8.63 4.50
N PHE A 141 6.85 -8.70 3.17
CA PHE A 141 5.66 -8.39 2.40
C PHE A 141 5.49 -9.26 1.16
N VAL A 142 4.24 -9.41 0.72
CA VAL A 142 3.84 -9.95 -0.57
C VAL A 142 3.21 -8.81 -1.36
N PHE A 143 3.68 -8.59 -2.59
CA PHE A 143 3.20 -7.55 -3.51
C PHE A 143 2.39 -8.22 -4.63
N ASP A 144 1.08 -7.96 -4.67
CA ASP A 144 0.10 -8.50 -5.63
C ASP A 144 -0.55 -7.39 -6.49
#